data_AF-A0A9X1PHF2-F1
#
_entry.id   AF-A0A9X1PHF2-F1
#
_cell.length_a   1.000
_cell.length_b   1.000
_cell.length_c   1.000
_cell.angle_alpha   90.00
_cell.angle_beta   90.00
_cell.angle_gamma   90.00
#
_symmetry.space_group_name_H-M   'P 1'
#
loop_
_entity.id
_entity.type
_entity.pdbx_description
1 polymer ?
#
loop_
_entity_poly.entity_id
_entity_poly.type
_entity_poly.pdbx_seq_one_letter_code
_entity_poly.pdbx_strand_id
1 'polypeptide(L)'
;MKAILSALICMCVQTAYAQTKVLSSKNVEKEGIDNIKLANEYANAEPSMLTEVMKKASLIIASAFPENPNPGISVFTQIYVNESGSLDYLIFDLRTGEGYNKDSLDEHARYAFLTGFDGWKVSKPGKKFSVVAMRTIGKQPVVRDVRRGDSVVIDLKTALVFQDTLKIKRLHLNQLELKTLPDVIYRFPNLTELYLGDNELKAVSIDMKRLPRLAQLHLQKNQLTENGLKLTANKTLTLLNLKENKCKDIPNAVRKSKKLATLWLGGNELSGLSNRSFRKLKQVRDLNFYKSDIALLPKGIKKMKNLEVLDLYYNKLETLPGSITNLKKLTHMAISYNQIKALPERIDKLNKIHTLYAHHNRLSKLPSGITRMQNLKILDLGFNWFTDFPQELTAFVKLQELDLSSNNFPDFPEQLLEIKQLEKLYLRGNPFVKDDAEKKYSRQLGQLKSKNIEVFY
;
A
#
# COMPACT_ATOMS: atom_id res chain seq x y z
N MET A 1 15.20 51.96 -44.37
CA MET A 1 14.83 50.54 -44.60
C MET A 1 15.99 49.54 -44.40
N LYS A 2 17.01 49.86 -43.59
CA LYS A 2 18.14 48.97 -43.24
C LYS A 2 18.38 48.81 -41.72
N ALA A 3 17.45 49.26 -40.89
CA ALA A 3 17.56 49.23 -39.43
C ALA A 3 16.58 48.27 -38.74
N ILE A 4 15.70 47.59 -39.49
CA ILE A 4 14.68 46.68 -38.90
C ILE A 4 14.97 45.20 -39.23
N LEU A 5 15.85 44.91 -40.19
CA LEU A 5 16.20 43.53 -40.54
C LEU A 5 17.37 42.94 -39.73
N SER A 6 18.15 43.77 -39.03
CA SER A 6 19.32 43.33 -38.27
C SER A 6 19.03 42.93 -36.82
N ALA A 7 17.82 43.19 -36.31
CA ALA A 7 17.41 42.82 -34.96
C ALA A 7 16.71 41.45 -34.87
N LEU A 8 16.33 40.85 -36.02
CA LEU A 8 15.60 39.57 -36.07
C LEU A 8 16.49 38.35 -36.40
N ILE A 9 17.76 38.57 -36.77
CA ILE A 9 18.69 37.48 -37.13
C ILE A 9 19.66 37.14 -35.98
N CYS A 10 19.64 37.89 -34.87
CA CYS A 10 20.50 37.63 -33.71
C CYS A 10 19.84 36.81 -32.57
N MET A 11 18.63 36.26 -32.77
CA MET A 11 17.95 35.40 -31.77
C MET A 11 17.62 33.97 -32.22
N CYS A 12 18.19 33.52 -33.34
CA CYS A 12 18.04 32.12 -33.79
C CYS A 12 19.39 31.45 -34.12
N VAL A 13 20.39 31.61 -33.26
CA VAL A 13 21.41 30.57 -33.09
C VAL A 13 20.95 29.69 -31.94
N GLN A 14 19.95 28.85 -32.23
CA GLN A 14 19.76 27.62 -31.45
C GLN A 14 21.00 26.77 -31.69
N THR A 15 21.96 26.84 -30.78
CA THR A 15 22.85 25.71 -30.55
C THR A 15 21.95 24.57 -30.08
N ALA A 16 21.65 23.63 -30.98
CA ALA A 16 20.98 22.39 -30.63
C ALA A 16 21.95 21.55 -29.78
N TYR A 17 22.03 21.88 -28.48
CA TYR A 17 22.57 20.95 -27.50
C TYR A 17 21.66 19.73 -27.53
N ALA A 18 22.22 18.55 -27.86
CA ALA A 18 21.50 17.29 -27.76
C ALA A 18 21.00 17.14 -26.32
N GLN A 19 19.70 17.34 -26.12
CA GLN A 19 19.09 17.30 -24.80
C GLN A 19 18.97 15.84 -24.35
N THR A 20 19.46 15.54 -23.14
CA THR A 20 19.36 14.20 -22.56
C THR A 20 17.90 13.74 -22.49
N LYS A 21 17.64 12.54 -23.03
CA LYS A 21 16.29 11.94 -22.98
C LYS A 21 16.10 11.16 -21.69
N VAL A 22 15.34 11.71 -20.76
CA VAL A 22 14.98 11.06 -19.49
C VAL A 22 13.60 10.41 -19.59
N LEU A 23 13.53 9.08 -19.48
CA LEU A 23 12.34 8.28 -19.75
C LEU A 23 12.07 7.29 -18.62
N SER A 24 10.81 7.09 -18.27
CA SER A 24 10.42 5.90 -17.49
C SER A 24 10.38 4.69 -18.41
N SER A 25 10.66 3.51 -17.88
CA SER A 25 10.64 2.22 -18.60
C SER A 25 9.36 2.00 -19.41
N LYS A 26 8.21 2.46 -18.90
CA LYS A 26 6.89 2.36 -19.55
C LYS A 26 6.71 3.26 -20.78
N ASN A 27 7.51 4.32 -20.89
CA ASN A 27 7.36 5.34 -21.92
C ASN A 27 8.41 5.21 -23.03
N VAL A 28 9.38 4.31 -22.89
CA VAL A 28 10.47 4.14 -23.87
C VAL A 28 9.93 3.73 -25.24
N GLU A 29 9.07 2.71 -25.31
CA GLU A 29 8.49 2.23 -26.56
C GLU A 29 7.57 3.28 -27.22
N LYS A 30 6.88 4.09 -26.41
CA LYS A 30 6.01 5.18 -26.90
C LYS A 30 6.78 6.30 -27.59
N GLU A 31 8.05 6.47 -27.23
CA GLU A 31 8.97 7.44 -27.83
C GLU A 31 9.76 6.84 -29.02
N GLY A 32 9.38 5.63 -29.47
CA GLY A 32 9.99 4.96 -30.62
C GLY A 32 11.41 4.44 -30.36
N ILE A 33 11.80 4.26 -29.11
CA ILE A 33 13.13 3.77 -28.72
C ILE A 33 13.06 2.26 -28.48
N ASP A 34 13.90 1.52 -29.20
CA ASP A 34 14.08 0.07 -29.01
C ASP A 34 15.18 -0.17 -27.97
N ASN A 35 14.80 -0.64 -26.78
CA ASN A 35 15.72 -0.91 -25.67
C ASN A 35 16.76 -1.98 -26.00
N ILE A 36 16.42 -3.00 -26.80
CA ILE A 36 17.34 -4.08 -27.15
C ILE A 36 18.39 -3.55 -28.11
N LYS A 37 17.95 -2.79 -29.12
CA LYS A 37 18.86 -2.14 -30.05
C LYS A 37 19.77 -1.13 -29.33
N LEU A 38 19.22 -0.32 -28.43
CA LEU A 38 19.96 0.65 -27.63
C LEU A 38 21.01 -0.03 -26.72
N ALA A 39 20.67 -1.15 -26.08
CA ALA A 39 21.63 -1.90 -25.27
C ALA A 39 22.78 -2.49 -26.09
N ASN A 40 22.54 -2.87 -27.35
CA ASN A 40 23.57 -3.41 -28.24
C ASN A 40 24.52 -2.33 -28.82
N GLU A 41 24.06 -1.08 -28.91
CA GLU A 41 24.85 0.05 -29.42
C GLU A 41 25.85 0.63 -28.39
N TYR A 42 25.69 0.31 -27.11
CA TYR A 42 26.50 0.84 -26.02
C TYR A 42 27.20 -0.29 -25.26
N ALA A 43 28.53 -0.25 -25.23
CA ALA A 43 29.30 -1.23 -24.47
C ALA A 43 29.11 -1.07 -22.96
N ASN A 44 29.56 -2.05 -22.17
CA ASN A 44 29.65 -1.87 -20.72
C ASN A 44 30.73 -0.82 -20.38
N ALA A 45 30.48 -0.02 -19.34
CA ALA A 45 31.43 0.97 -18.85
C ALA A 45 32.73 0.32 -18.30
N GLU A 46 33.85 1.00 -18.51
CA GLU A 46 35.09 0.67 -17.79
C GLU A 46 34.95 1.00 -16.29
N PRO A 47 35.69 0.32 -15.39
CA PRO A 47 35.52 0.50 -13.94
C PRO A 47 35.65 1.94 -13.42
N SER A 48 36.52 2.75 -14.03
CA SER A 48 36.71 4.15 -13.67
C SER A 48 35.50 5.02 -14.04
N MET A 49 34.95 4.85 -15.24
CA MET A 49 33.75 5.54 -15.72
C MET A 49 32.51 5.10 -14.95
N LEU A 50 32.41 3.80 -14.65
CA LEU A 50 31.36 3.23 -13.82
C LEU A 50 31.32 3.92 -12.46
N THR A 51 32.47 4.07 -11.80
CA THR A 51 32.57 4.70 -10.48
C THR A 51 32.12 6.17 -10.50
N GLU A 52 32.55 6.92 -11.51
CA GLU A 52 32.18 8.34 -11.69
C GLU A 52 30.67 8.51 -11.89
N VAL A 53 30.08 7.74 -12.81
CA VAL A 53 28.65 7.77 -13.15
C VAL A 53 27.80 7.34 -11.96
N MET A 54 28.18 6.24 -11.29
CA MET A 54 27.45 5.72 -10.13
C MET A 54 27.45 6.70 -8.96
N LYS A 55 28.57 7.41 -8.72
CA LYS A 55 28.65 8.42 -7.65
C LYS A 55 27.68 9.58 -7.92
N LYS A 56 27.67 10.11 -9.15
CA LYS A 56 26.76 11.20 -9.55
C LYS A 56 25.29 10.77 -9.50
N ALA A 57 24.96 9.62 -10.10
CA ALA A 57 23.61 9.07 -10.09
C ALA A 57 23.11 8.83 -8.66
N SER A 58 23.96 8.29 -7.79
CA SER A 58 23.62 8.08 -6.38
C SER A 58 23.25 9.40 -5.70
N LEU A 59 24.05 10.46 -5.85
CA LEU A 59 23.76 11.76 -5.23
C LEU A 59 22.42 12.34 -5.69
N ILE A 60 22.15 12.31 -7.00
CA ILE A 60 20.90 12.83 -7.57
C ILE A 60 19.70 12.03 -7.05
N ILE A 61 19.80 10.70 -7.03
CA ILE A 61 18.73 9.84 -6.51
C ILE A 61 18.52 10.05 -5.00
N ALA A 62 19.57 10.34 -4.22
CA ALA A 62 19.39 10.69 -2.81
C ALA A 62 18.64 12.02 -2.61
N SER A 63 18.96 13.05 -3.41
CA SER A 63 18.30 14.35 -3.29
C SER A 63 16.89 14.37 -3.89
N ALA A 64 16.60 13.46 -4.83
CA ALA A 64 15.33 13.38 -5.54
C ALA A 64 14.17 12.85 -4.70
N PHE A 65 14.43 12.24 -3.54
CA PHE A 65 13.39 11.65 -2.70
C PHE A 65 13.63 12.03 -1.23
N PRO A 66 12.65 12.61 -0.51
CA PRO A 66 12.83 13.10 0.87
C PRO A 66 13.14 11.97 1.88
N GLU A 67 13.73 12.30 3.02
CA GLU A 67 14.34 11.38 4.01
C GLU A 67 13.40 10.38 4.74
N ASN A 68 12.14 10.20 4.33
CA ASN A 68 11.28 9.21 4.98
C ASN A 68 10.24 8.53 4.07
N PRO A 69 10.63 7.81 3.00
CA PRO A 69 9.70 6.98 2.26
C PRO A 69 9.62 5.61 2.95
N ASN A 70 8.63 5.39 3.80
CA ASN A 70 8.26 4.02 4.19
C ASN A 70 6.91 3.68 3.54
N PRO A 71 6.78 2.56 2.79
CA PRO A 71 7.75 1.49 2.57
C PRO A 71 8.56 1.60 1.26
N GLY A 72 9.88 1.78 1.40
CA GLY A 72 10.97 1.51 0.44
C GLY A 72 10.71 1.76 -1.06
N ILE A 73 11.36 2.80 -1.62
CA ILE A 73 11.42 3.06 -3.07
C ILE A 73 12.74 2.51 -3.61
N SER A 74 12.71 1.58 -4.57
CA SER A 74 13.88 1.16 -5.34
C SER A 74 13.83 1.81 -6.72
N VAL A 75 14.87 2.57 -7.04
CA VAL A 75 15.08 3.22 -8.33
C VAL A 75 16.10 2.40 -9.10
N PHE A 76 15.69 1.86 -10.24
CA PHE A 76 16.57 1.25 -11.24
C PHE A 76 16.81 2.28 -12.34
N THR A 77 18.05 2.45 -12.78
CA THR A 77 18.39 3.46 -13.80
C THR A 77 19.43 2.90 -14.76
N GLN A 78 19.14 2.98 -16.05
CA GLN A 78 20.06 2.71 -17.14
C GLN A 78 20.50 4.04 -17.74
N ILE A 79 21.80 4.32 -17.73
CA ILE A 79 22.38 5.58 -18.19
C ILE A 79 23.25 5.28 -19.40
N TYR A 80 23.00 5.98 -20.50
CA TYR A 80 23.69 5.81 -21.79
C TYR A 80 24.50 7.08 -22.09
N VAL A 81 25.81 6.90 -22.21
CA VAL A 81 26.78 8.00 -22.39
C VAL A 81 27.45 7.86 -23.75
N ASN A 82 27.52 8.97 -24.48
CA ASN A 82 28.12 9.01 -25.81
C ASN A 82 29.64 9.29 -25.79
N GLU A 83 30.27 9.24 -26.95
CA GLU A 83 31.72 9.43 -27.15
C GLU A 83 32.23 10.81 -26.69
N SER A 84 31.35 11.82 -26.59
CA SER A 84 31.69 13.16 -26.09
C SER A 84 31.58 13.31 -24.57
N GLY A 85 31.05 12.29 -23.89
CA GLY A 85 30.82 12.28 -22.44
C GLY A 85 29.43 12.77 -22.05
N SER A 86 28.60 13.15 -23.01
CA SER A 86 27.24 13.63 -22.77
C SER A 86 26.25 12.46 -22.65
N LEU A 87 25.14 12.66 -21.95
CA LEU A 87 24.13 11.63 -21.76
C LEU A 87 23.12 11.68 -22.90
N ASP A 88 23.02 10.58 -23.63
CA ASP A 88 22.03 10.44 -24.71
C ASP A 88 20.68 10.01 -24.11
N TYR A 89 20.69 9.02 -23.20
CA TYR A 89 19.49 8.47 -22.59
C TYR A 89 19.67 8.17 -21.09
N LEU A 90 18.62 8.40 -20.33
CA LEU A 90 18.47 7.92 -18.95
C LEU A 90 17.10 7.27 -18.83
N ILE A 91 17.08 5.95 -18.66
CA ILE A 91 15.86 5.15 -18.56
C ILE A 91 15.74 4.65 -17.12
N PHE A 92 14.65 4.95 -16.43
CA PHE A 92 14.47 4.51 -15.05
C PHE A 92 13.18 3.70 -14.82
N ASP A 93 13.21 2.84 -13.81
CA ASP A 93 12.06 2.09 -13.32
C ASP A 93 11.96 2.24 -11.80
N LEU A 94 10.75 2.55 -11.32
CA LEU A 94 10.46 2.70 -9.91
C LEU A 94 9.70 1.47 -9.38
N ARG A 95 10.32 0.80 -8.41
CA ARG A 95 9.67 -0.24 -7.60
C ARG A 95 9.41 0.31 -6.23
N THR A 96 8.14 0.36 -5.85
CA THR A 96 7.70 0.93 -4.59
C THR A 96 6.89 -0.10 -3.82
N GLY A 97 6.81 0.05 -2.50
CA GLY A 97 5.79 -0.64 -1.72
C GLY A 97 4.37 -0.22 -2.15
N GLU A 98 3.37 -0.95 -1.67
CA GLU A 98 1.98 -0.64 -2.03
C GLU A 98 1.58 0.74 -1.46
N GLY A 99 1.10 1.63 -2.33
CA GLY A 99 0.51 2.92 -1.97
C GLY A 99 1.13 4.18 -2.56
N TYR A 100 2.19 4.04 -3.34
CA TYR A 100 2.75 5.16 -4.09
C TYR A 100 2.08 5.34 -5.45
N ASN A 101 1.74 6.59 -5.79
CA ASN A 101 1.36 6.95 -7.15
C ASN A 101 2.60 6.92 -8.04
N LYS A 102 2.71 5.87 -8.88
CA LYS A 102 3.85 5.70 -9.77
C LYS A 102 4.01 6.83 -10.77
N ASP A 103 2.92 7.42 -11.27
CA ASP A 103 3.02 8.47 -12.29
C ASP A 103 3.57 9.77 -11.71
N SER A 104 3.16 10.12 -10.49
CA SER A 104 3.70 11.28 -9.76
C SER A 104 5.17 11.07 -9.37
N LEU A 105 5.54 9.86 -8.96
CA LEU A 105 6.94 9.54 -8.69
C LEU A 105 7.79 9.49 -9.96
N ASP A 106 7.24 8.99 -11.07
CA ASP A 106 7.92 8.98 -12.36
C ASP A 106 8.16 10.42 -12.84
N GLU A 107 7.20 11.33 -12.67
CA GLU A 107 7.37 12.76 -12.98
C GLU A 107 8.43 13.41 -12.07
N HIS A 108 8.38 13.14 -10.77
CA HIS A 108 9.33 13.69 -9.81
C HIS A 108 10.76 13.18 -10.06
N ALA A 109 10.91 11.87 -10.30
CA ALA A 109 12.18 11.25 -10.67
C ALA A 109 12.71 11.83 -11.98
N ARG A 110 11.85 11.95 -13.01
CA ARG A 110 12.21 12.56 -14.29
C ARG A 110 12.70 13.99 -14.11
N TYR A 111 11.99 14.82 -13.34
CA TYR A 111 12.40 16.19 -13.05
C TYR A 111 13.74 16.25 -12.30
N ALA A 112 13.92 15.41 -11.28
CA ALA A 112 15.16 15.36 -10.51
C ALA A 112 16.36 14.88 -11.36
N PHE A 113 16.15 13.94 -12.27
CA PHE A 113 17.18 13.52 -13.22
C PHE A 113 17.53 14.62 -14.22
N LEU A 114 16.53 15.28 -14.81
CA LEU A 114 16.75 16.39 -15.74
C LEU A 114 17.53 17.53 -15.09
N THR A 115 17.16 17.92 -13.87
CA THR A 115 17.84 18.99 -13.13
C THR A 115 19.21 18.56 -12.59
N GLY A 116 19.33 17.32 -12.09
CA GLY A 116 20.56 16.82 -11.46
C GLY A 116 21.68 16.50 -12.46
N PHE A 117 21.33 16.12 -13.69
CA PHE A 117 22.26 15.81 -14.77
C PHE A 117 22.42 16.95 -15.79
N ASP A 118 21.77 18.09 -15.61
CA ASP A 118 21.89 19.22 -16.52
C ASP A 118 23.35 19.63 -16.72
N GLY A 119 23.77 19.75 -17.97
CA GLY A 119 25.15 20.06 -18.37
C GLY A 119 26.23 19.08 -17.92
N TRP A 120 25.89 17.95 -17.29
CA TRP A 120 26.87 17.00 -16.76
C TRP A 120 27.53 16.18 -17.87
N LYS A 121 28.85 15.99 -17.76
CA LYS A 121 29.64 15.18 -18.70
C LYS A 121 30.58 14.24 -17.96
N VAL A 122 30.74 13.04 -18.51
CA VAL A 122 31.75 12.07 -18.10
C VAL A 122 33.08 12.41 -18.76
N SER A 123 34.15 12.37 -17.98
CA SER A 123 35.48 12.69 -18.49
C SER A 123 36.05 11.56 -19.36
N LYS A 124 36.44 11.89 -20.61
CA LYS A 124 37.22 11.04 -21.51
C LYS A 124 36.61 9.65 -21.82
N PRO A 125 35.35 9.55 -22.25
CA PRO A 125 34.74 8.25 -22.50
C PRO A 125 35.36 7.55 -23.71
N GLY A 126 35.71 8.26 -24.79
CA GLY A 126 36.35 7.74 -26.01
C GLY A 126 35.56 6.69 -26.79
N LYS A 127 34.48 6.16 -26.22
CA LYS A 127 33.55 5.17 -26.76
C LYS A 127 32.19 5.34 -26.08
N LYS A 128 31.12 4.92 -26.74
CA LYS A 128 29.79 4.83 -26.13
C LYS A 128 29.74 3.74 -25.07
N PHE A 129 29.10 4.02 -23.93
CA PHE A 129 28.91 3.01 -22.90
C PHE A 129 27.61 3.19 -22.11
N SER A 130 27.15 2.12 -21.46
CA SER A 130 26.01 2.13 -20.56
C SER A 130 26.39 1.74 -19.14
N VAL A 131 25.63 2.27 -18.18
CA VAL A 131 25.75 1.97 -16.75
C VAL A 131 24.37 1.65 -16.18
N VAL A 132 24.28 0.61 -15.37
CA VAL A 132 23.09 0.30 -14.58
C VAL A 132 23.33 0.67 -13.12
N ALA A 133 22.51 1.58 -12.61
CA ALA A 133 22.47 1.97 -11.22
C ALA A 133 21.20 1.44 -10.55
N MET A 134 21.34 0.94 -9.32
CA MET A 134 20.20 0.63 -8.46
C MET A 134 20.41 1.31 -7.10
N ARG A 135 19.39 2.01 -6.62
CA ARG A 135 19.39 2.56 -5.27
C ARG A 135 18.04 2.36 -4.61
N THR A 136 18.07 1.90 -3.35
CA THR A 136 16.88 1.79 -2.50
C THR A 136 16.88 2.92 -1.47
N ILE A 137 15.73 3.55 -1.28
CA ILE A 137 15.50 4.69 -0.39
C ILE A 137 14.38 4.30 0.58
N GLY A 138 14.59 4.50 1.88
CA GLY A 138 13.61 4.17 2.92
C GLY A 138 13.75 2.78 3.53
N LYS A 139 12.92 2.47 4.55
CA LYS A 139 12.98 1.19 5.29
C LYS A 139 12.29 0.08 4.49
N GLN A 140 12.99 -1.04 4.29
CA GLN A 140 12.40 -2.28 3.80
C GLN A 140 11.59 -2.95 4.93
N PRO A 141 10.45 -3.60 4.65
CA PRO A 141 9.81 -4.48 5.62
C PRO A 141 10.82 -5.53 6.09
N VAL A 142 11.14 -5.53 7.38
CA VAL A 142 12.04 -6.53 7.95
C VAL A 142 11.38 -7.90 7.81
N VAL A 143 11.95 -8.79 6.98
CA VAL A 143 11.56 -10.19 6.94
C VAL A 143 11.82 -10.75 8.33
N ARG A 144 10.76 -11.21 8.99
CA ARG A 144 10.84 -11.72 10.35
C ARG A 144 11.72 -12.96 10.38
N ASP A 145 12.75 -12.96 11.22
CA ASP A 145 13.51 -14.18 11.52
C ASP A 145 12.56 -15.25 12.07
N VAL A 146 12.47 -16.38 11.36
CA VAL A 146 11.70 -17.53 11.82
C VAL A 146 12.41 -18.06 13.06
N ARG A 147 11.79 -17.88 14.24
CA ARG A 147 12.25 -18.47 15.50
C ARG A 147 12.34 -19.99 15.33
N ARG A 148 13.56 -20.49 15.11
CA ARG A 148 13.89 -21.92 15.16
C ARG A 148 13.77 -22.35 16.62
N GLY A 149 12.75 -23.15 16.91
CA GLY A 149 12.61 -23.81 18.21
C GLY A 149 12.18 -25.25 17.99
N ASP A 150 12.37 -26.11 18.98
CA ASP A 150 12.24 -27.58 18.93
C ASP A 150 10.84 -28.12 18.54
N SER A 151 9.88 -27.24 18.25
CA SER A 151 8.52 -27.56 17.82
C SER A 151 8.22 -27.12 16.38
N VAL A 152 9.25 -26.84 15.57
CA VAL A 152 9.14 -26.29 14.21
C VAL A 152 9.81 -27.21 13.20
N VAL A 153 9.11 -27.51 12.10
CA VAL A 153 9.69 -28.13 10.90
C VAL A 153 9.57 -27.16 9.73
N ILE A 154 10.61 -27.03 8.90
CA ILE A 154 10.72 -25.97 7.89
C ILE A 154 10.72 -26.45 6.42
N ASP A 155 10.76 -27.76 6.18
CA ASP A 155 10.75 -28.32 4.82
C ASP A 155 10.20 -29.76 4.80
N LEU A 156 9.91 -30.26 3.59
CA LEU A 156 9.36 -31.61 3.39
C LEU A 156 10.30 -32.73 3.80
N LYS A 157 11.59 -32.62 3.51
CA LYS A 157 12.57 -33.67 3.78
C LYS A 157 12.69 -33.91 5.28
N THR A 158 12.83 -32.84 6.04
CA THR A 158 12.83 -32.84 7.51
C THR A 158 11.49 -33.37 8.03
N ALA A 159 10.37 -32.92 7.46
CA ALA A 159 9.03 -33.40 7.85
C ALA A 159 8.83 -34.90 7.61
N LEU A 160 9.50 -35.51 6.63
CA LEU A 160 9.41 -36.93 6.29
C LEU A 160 10.27 -37.82 7.17
N VAL A 161 11.35 -37.32 7.77
CA VAL A 161 12.24 -38.13 8.61
C VAL A 161 12.14 -37.85 10.10
N PHE A 162 11.43 -36.78 10.51
CA PHE A 162 11.28 -36.42 11.91
C PHE A 162 10.63 -37.54 12.73
N GLN A 163 11.28 -37.96 13.82
CA GLN A 163 10.83 -39.10 14.63
C GLN A 163 9.85 -38.69 15.73
N ASP A 164 10.14 -37.61 16.46
CA ASP A 164 9.33 -37.17 17.60
C ASP A 164 8.13 -36.30 17.18
N THR A 165 7.23 -36.88 16.41
CA THR A 165 6.13 -36.16 15.76
C THR A 165 5.17 -35.47 16.74
N LEU A 166 5.16 -35.87 18.02
CA LEU A 166 4.34 -35.27 19.08
C LEU A 166 4.83 -33.88 19.51
N LYS A 167 6.12 -33.56 19.33
CA LYS A 167 6.66 -32.24 19.67
C LYS A 167 6.30 -31.14 18.68
N ILE A 168 5.96 -31.50 17.45
CA ILE A 168 5.76 -30.52 16.39
C ILE A 168 4.41 -29.81 16.54
N LYS A 169 4.49 -28.49 16.66
CA LYS A 169 3.33 -27.58 16.75
C LYS A 169 3.21 -26.69 15.52
N ARG A 170 4.31 -26.46 14.80
CA ARG A 170 4.36 -25.56 13.65
C ARG A 170 5.06 -26.24 12.48
N LEU A 171 4.41 -26.23 11.32
CA LEU A 171 4.93 -26.83 10.09
C LEU A 171 4.96 -25.76 9.01
N HIS A 172 6.17 -25.42 8.56
CA HIS A 172 6.40 -24.47 7.48
C HIS A 172 6.73 -25.22 6.19
N LEU A 173 5.89 -25.03 5.20
CA LEU A 173 5.99 -25.58 3.85
C LEU A 173 5.77 -24.46 2.83
N ASN A 174 6.26 -23.25 3.12
CA ASN A 174 6.16 -22.11 2.21
C ASN A 174 7.26 -22.20 1.14
N GLN A 175 7.04 -21.66 -0.05
CA GLN A 175 8.07 -21.53 -1.09
C GLN A 175 8.70 -22.86 -1.51
N LEU A 176 7.87 -23.90 -1.60
CA LEU A 176 8.28 -25.25 -1.98
C LEU A 176 7.70 -25.67 -3.33
N GLU A 177 7.13 -24.73 -4.09
CA GLU A 177 6.50 -24.97 -5.40
C GLU A 177 5.42 -26.06 -5.34
N LEU A 178 4.73 -26.19 -4.20
CA LEU A 178 3.75 -27.26 -3.99
C LEU A 178 2.55 -27.06 -4.91
N LYS A 179 2.32 -28.05 -5.77
CA LYS A 179 1.11 -28.13 -6.61
C LYS A 179 -0.07 -28.80 -5.90
N THR A 180 0.23 -29.65 -4.92
CA THR A 180 -0.74 -30.39 -4.12
C THR A 180 -0.38 -30.32 -2.64
N LEU A 181 -1.39 -30.48 -1.78
CA LEU A 181 -1.19 -30.57 -0.34
C LEU A 181 -0.49 -31.91 0.00
N PRO A 182 0.68 -31.91 0.65
CA PRO A 182 1.39 -33.13 0.99
C PRO A 182 0.77 -33.82 2.20
N ASP A 183 0.63 -35.15 2.16
CA ASP A 183 0.06 -35.94 3.25
C ASP A 183 0.89 -35.93 4.54
N VAL A 184 2.16 -35.52 4.45
CA VAL A 184 3.08 -35.41 5.58
C VAL A 184 2.54 -34.54 6.72
N ILE A 185 1.64 -33.59 6.44
CA ILE A 185 1.02 -32.74 7.45
C ILE A 185 0.32 -33.56 8.54
N TYR A 186 -0.19 -34.75 8.19
CA TYR A 186 -0.94 -35.61 9.10
C TYR A 186 -0.07 -36.45 10.03
N ARG A 187 1.26 -36.37 9.90
CA ARG A 187 2.18 -37.03 10.84
C ARG A 187 2.21 -36.34 12.21
N PHE A 188 1.77 -35.09 12.29
CA PHE A 188 1.94 -34.23 13.47
C PHE A 188 0.59 -33.98 14.18
N PRO A 189 0.18 -34.84 15.13
CA PRO A 189 -1.14 -34.72 15.77
C PRO A 189 -1.30 -33.49 16.66
N ASN A 190 -0.18 -32.89 17.10
CA ASN A 190 -0.15 -31.69 17.92
C ASN A 190 0.03 -30.39 17.12
N LEU A 191 -0.04 -30.46 15.79
CA LEU A 191 0.11 -29.30 14.91
C LEU A 191 -0.95 -28.24 15.21
N THR A 192 -0.51 -27.04 15.58
CA THR A 192 -1.35 -25.86 15.83
C THR A 192 -1.30 -24.85 14.70
N GLU A 193 -0.20 -24.78 13.94
CA GLU A 193 -0.02 -23.83 12.86
C GLU A 193 0.56 -24.52 11.62
N LEU A 194 -0.10 -24.33 10.48
CA LEU A 194 0.32 -24.86 9.19
C LEU A 194 0.54 -23.72 8.21
N TYR A 195 1.75 -23.59 7.69
CA TYR A 195 2.12 -22.59 6.71
C TYR A 195 2.39 -23.24 5.35
N LEU A 196 1.61 -22.83 4.36
CA LEU A 196 1.60 -23.34 2.99
C LEU A 196 1.62 -22.18 1.98
N GLY A 197 2.01 -20.98 2.42
CA GLY A 197 1.98 -19.80 1.57
C GLY A 197 3.09 -19.81 0.52
N ASP A 198 2.91 -19.02 -0.53
CA ASP A 198 3.89 -18.87 -1.61
C ASP A 198 4.20 -20.22 -2.28
N ASN A 199 3.16 -20.85 -2.82
CA ASN A 199 3.19 -22.13 -3.51
C ASN A 199 2.27 -22.09 -4.74
N GLU A 200 2.08 -23.23 -5.41
CA GLU A 200 1.24 -23.35 -6.61
C GLU A 200 -0.10 -24.07 -6.34
N LEU A 201 -0.59 -24.04 -5.09
CA LEU A 201 -1.76 -24.82 -4.70
C LEU A 201 -3.03 -24.28 -5.38
N LYS A 202 -3.63 -25.11 -6.24
CA LYS A 202 -4.95 -24.83 -6.85
C LYS A 202 -6.10 -25.36 -6.01
N ALA A 203 -5.85 -26.41 -5.22
CA ALA A 203 -6.83 -27.01 -4.32
C ALA A 203 -6.15 -27.53 -3.05
N VAL A 204 -6.84 -27.36 -1.92
CA VAL A 204 -6.44 -27.82 -0.58
C VAL A 204 -7.63 -28.48 0.08
N SER A 205 -7.48 -29.74 0.46
CA SER A 205 -8.49 -30.50 1.19
C SER A 205 -7.88 -31.03 2.50
N ILE A 206 -8.36 -30.53 3.64
CA ILE A 206 -7.86 -30.92 4.95
C ILE A 206 -8.96 -31.66 5.73
N ASP A 207 -8.65 -32.89 6.14
CA ASP A 207 -9.44 -33.56 7.16
C ASP A 207 -9.00 -33.10 8.56
N MET A 208 -9.78 -32.19 9.12
CA MET A 208 -9.55 -31.59 10.42
C MET A 208 -9.67 -32.59 11.59
N LYS A 209 -10.24 -33.80 11.37
CA LYS A 209 -10.21 -34.87 12.38
C LYS A 209 -8.79 -35.38 12.63
N ARG A 210 -7.96 -35.40 11.58
CA ARG A 210 -6.56 -35.83 11.64
C ARG A 210 -5.62 -34.73 12.15
N LEU A 211 -6.09 -33.48 12.20
CA LEU A 211 -5.36 -32.33 12.73
C LEU A 211 -6.16 -31.66 13.87
N PRO A 212 -6.39 -32.36 14.99
CA PRO A 212 -7.37 -31.97 16.01
C PRO A 212 -6.99 -30.70 16.78
N ARG A 213 -5.74 -30.21 16.66
CA ARG A 213 -5.23 -29.00 17.32
C ARG A 213 -4.97 -27.83 16.37
N LEU A 214 -5.21 -27.99 15.07
CA LEU A 214 -4.88 -26.96 14.09
C LEU A 214 -5.72 -25.69 14.33
N ALA A 215 -5.03 -24.60 14.66
CA ALA A 215 -5.62 -23.31 15.03
C ALA A 215 -5.38 -22.26 13.95
N GLN A 216 -4.25 -22.31 13.25
CA GLN A 216 -3.90 -21.36 12.20
C GLN A 216 -3.56 -22.08 10.90
N LEU A 217 -4.18 -21.62 9.81
CA LEU A 217 -3.90 -22.10 8.47
C LEU A 217 -3.53 -20.93 7.57
N HIS A 218 -2.30 -20.95 7.07
CA HIS A 218 -1.73 -19.90 6.22
C HIS A 218 -1.55 -20.43 4.80
N LEU A 219 -2.29 -19.86 3.86
CA LEU A 219 -2.39 -20.27 2.45
C LEU A 219 -2.16 -19.09 1.49
N GLN A 220 -1.56 -17.99 1.95
CA GLN A 220 -1.37 -16.81 1.14
C GLN A 220 -0.51 -17.07 -0.10
N LYS A 221 -0.61 -16.27 -1.17
CA LYS A 221 0.23 -16.42 -2.37
C LYS A 221 0.16 -17.83 -2.96
N ASN A 222 -1.05 -18.24 -3.31
CA ASN A 222 -1.33 -19.51 -3.97
C ASN A 222 -2.30 -19.29 -5.14
N GLN A 223 -2.81 -20.36 -5.73
CA GLN A 223 -3.70 -20.32 -6.89
C GLN A 223 -5.13 -20.75 -6.52
N LEU A 224 -5.54 -20.61 -5.24
CA LEU A 224 -6.82 -21.10 -4.75
C LEU A 224 -7.96 -20.22 -5.23
N THR A 225 -9.01 -20.85 -5.74
CA THR A 225 -10.35 -20.24 -5.88
C THR A 225 -11.19 -20.54 -4.64
N GLU A 226 -12.38 -19.93 -4.55
CA GLU A 226 -13.32 -20.17 -3.45
C GLU A 226 -13.80 -21.63 -3.33
N ASN A 227 -13.68 -22.40 -4.41
CA ASN A 227 -13.99 -23.82 -4.46
C ASN A 227 -12.75 -24.71 -4.26
N GLY A 228 -11.55 -24.13 -4.35
CA GLY A 228 -10.27 -24.82 -4.14
C GLY A 228 -10.02 -25.21 -2.69
N LEU A 229 -10.67 -24.56 -1.71
CA LEU A 229 -10.52 -24.89 -0.29
C LEU A 229 -11.66 -25.81 0.19
N LYS A 230 -11.30 -26.98 0.73
CA LYS A 230 -12.21 -27.91 1.42
C LYS A 230 -11.69 -28.21 2.83
N LEU A 231 -12.55 -28.01 3.82
CA LEU A 231 -12.27 -28.31 5.23
C LEU A 231 -13.40 -29.17 5.80
N THR A 232 -13.08 -30.24 6.53
CA THR A 232 -14.08 -30.90 7.37
C THR A 232 -14.44 -30.02 8.58
N ALA A 233 -15.58 -30.32 9.22
CA ALA A 233 -16.07 -29.53 10.36
C ALA A 233 -15.04 -29.51 11.50
N ASN A 234 -14.75 -28.32 12.04
CA ASN A 234 -13.72 -28.15 13.06
C ASN A 234 -14.11 -27.13 14.14
N LYS A 235 -13.49 -27.27 15.31
CA LYS A 235 -13.72 -26.44 16.50
C LYS A 235 -12.43 -25.74 16.98
N THR A 236 -11.36 -25.81 16.20
CA THR A 236 -10.02 -25.33 16.60
C THR A 236 -9.51 -24.21 15.70
N LEU A 237 -9.85 -24.18 14.42
CA LEU A 237 -9.34 -23.16 13.51
C LEU A 237 -9.86 -21.78 13.91
N THR A 238 -8.94 -20.90 14.30
CA THR A 238 -9.18 -19.52 14.72
C THR A 238 -8.70 -18.51 13.68
N LEU A 239 -7.69 -18.84 12.88
CA LEU A 239 -7.16 -17.97 11.84
C LEU A 239 -7.06 -18.71 10.50
N LEU A 240 -7.56 -18.07 9.45
CA LEU A 240 -7.39 -18.50 8.06
C LEU A 240 -6.87 -17.33 7.22
N ASN A 241 -5.68 -17.50 6.68
CA ASN A 241 -5.06 -16.53 5.77
C ASN A 241 -5.09 -17.07 4.35
N LEU A 242 -5.85 -16.41 3.48
CA LEU A 242 -6.03 -16.70 2.06
C LEU A 242 -5.61 -15.50 1.20
N LYS A 243 -4.76 -14.61 1.71
CA LYS A 243 -4.31 -13.44 0.96
C LYS A 243 -3.67 -13.82 -0.38
N GLU A 244 -3.75 -12.97 -1.39
CA GLU A 244 -3.03 -13.16 -2.66
C GLU A 244 -3.32 -14.53 -3.28
N ASN A 245 -4.61 -14.80 -3.52
CA ASN A 245 -5.11 -16.00 -4.19
C ASN A 245 -6.06 -15.58 -5.32
N LYS A 246 -6.84 -16.51 -5.87
CA LYS A 246 -7.79 -16.29 -6.98
C LYS A 246 -9.24 -16.43 -6.53
N CYS A 247 -9.54 -16.15 -5.26
CA CYS A 247 -10.90 -16.25 -4.74
C CYS A 247 -11.77 -15.14 -5.34
N LYS A 248 -12.94 -15.51 -5.87
CA LYS A 248 -13.96 -14.54 -6.28
C LYS A 248 -15.02 -14.30 -5.20
N ASP A 249 -15.12 -15.20 -4.24
CA ASP A 249 -16.01 -15.12 -3.08
C ASP A 249 -15.29 -15.67 -1.83
N ILE A 250 -15.89 -15.51 -0.66
CA ILE A 250 -15.46 -16.19 0.56
C ILE A 250 -15.70 -17.70 0.40
N PRO A 251 -14.67 -18.56 0.55
CA PRO A 251 -14.84 -20.00 0.39
C PRO A 251 -15.91 -20.58 1.31
N ASN A 252 -16.78 -21.46 0.79
CA ASN A 252 -17.83 -22.09 1.60
C ASN A 252 -17.25 -22.94 2.75
N ALA A 253 -16.02 -23.45 2.60
CA ALA A 253 -15.31 -24.21 3.63
C ALA A 253 -15.09 -23.42 4.93
N VAL A 254 -15.00 -22.09 4.87
CA VAL A 254 -14.89 -21.21 6.05
C VAL A 254 -16.03 -21.44 7.05
N ARG A 255 -17.23 -21.80 6.55
CA ARG A 255 -18.43 -22.06 7.36
C ARG A 255 -18.33 -23.33 8.22
N LYS A 256 -17.33 -24.18 7.98
CA LYS A 256 -17.06 -25.41 8.74
C LYS A 256 -16.27 -25.13 10.02
N SER A 257 -15.65 -23.95 10.13
CA SER A 257 -14.79 -23.54 11.25
C SER A 257 -15.57 -22.71 12.27
N LYS A 258 -16.06 -23.35 13.34
CA LYS A 258 -16.97 -22.72 14.32
C LYS A 258 -16.31 -21.66 15.21
N LYS A 259 -14.98 -21.70 15.35
CA LYS A 259 -14.20 -20.76 16.18
C LYS A 259 -13.39 -19.75 15.37
N LEU A 260 -13.60 -19.66 14.05
CA LEU A 260 -12.82 -18.77 13.20
C LEU A 260 -13.00 -17.30 13.63
N ALA A 261 -11.95 -16.69 14.13
CA ALA A 261 -11.94 -15.30 14.60
C ALA A 261 -11.34 -14.36 13.54
N THR A 262 -10.36 -14.83 12.79
CA THR A 262 -9.61 -14.04 11.81
C THR A 262 -9.70 -14.66 10.42
N LEU A 263 -10.11 -13.86 9.44
CA LEU A 263 -10.22 -14.26 8.04
C LEU A 263 -9.57 -13.19 7.16
N TRP A 264 -8.45 -13.53 6.54
CA TRP A 264 -7.77 -12.63 5.62
C TRP A 264 -7.91 -13.10 4.18
N LEU A 265 -8.42 -12.23 3.32
CA LEU A 265 -8.70 -12.47 1.91
C LEU A 265 -8.15 -11.35 1.02
N GLY A 266 -7.30 -10.46 1.55
CA GLY A 266 -6.74 -9.36 0.77
C GLY A 266 -5.91 -9.82 -0.44
N GLY A 267 -5.87 -9.07 -1.53
CA GLY A 267 -5.16 -9.44 -2.75
C GLY A 267 -5.86 -10.53 -3.59
N ASN A 268 -7.17 -10.73 -3.41
CA ASN A 268 -7.99 -11.62 -4.25
C ASN A 268 -8.86 -10.80 -5.23
N GLU A 269 -9.65 -11.47 -6.07
CA GLU A 269 -10.55 -10.81 -7.03
C GLU A 269 -12.02 -10.96 -6.60
N LEU A 270 -12.40 -10.39 -5.44
CA LEU A 270 -13.68 -10.62 -4.74
C LEU A 270 -14.93 -10.00 -5.41
N SER A 271 -14.97 -10.02 -6.73
CA SER A 271 -16.07 -9.61 -7.62
C SER A 271 -17.37 -10.42 -7.44
N GLY A 272 -17.28 -11.64 -6.88
CA GLY A 272 -18.41 -12.55 -6.67
C GLY A 272 -19.11 -12.44 -5.32
N LEU A 273 -18.73 -11.46 -4.48
CA LEU A 273 -19.36 -11.28 -3.16
C LEU A 273 -20.87 -11.05 -3.28
N SER A 274 -21.63 -11.78 -2.46
CA SER A 274 -23.08 -11.69 -2.38
C SER A 274 -23.58 -11.64 -0.94
N ASN A 275 -24.87 -11.42 -0.75
CA ASN A 275 -25.49 -11.52 0.58
C ASN A 275 -25.33 -12.91 1.23
N ARG A 276 -25.05 -13.96 0.44
CA ARG A 276 -24.87 -15.32 0.92
C ARG A 276 -23.45 -15.60 1.40
N SER A 277 -22.46 -14.88 0.88
CA SER A 277 -21.03 -15.01 1.23
C SER A 277 -20.80 -14.98 2.74
N PHE A 278 -21.43 -14.03 3.42
CA PHE A 278 -21.29 -13.79 4.87
C PHE A 278 -22.12 -14.74 5.78
N ARG A 279 -22.76 -15.79 5.23
CA ARG A 279 -23.55 -16.75 6.04
C ARG A 279 -22.64 -17.54 6.98
N LYS A 280 -23.08 -17.72 8.24
CA LYS A 280 -22.39 -18.50 9.29
C LYS A 280 -20.99 -17.99 9.66
N LEU A 281 -20.73 -16.70 9.48
CA LEU A 281 -19.47 -16.03 9.86
C LEU A 281 -19.66 -15.09 11.07
N LYS A 282 -20.63 -15.37 11.96
CA LYS A 282 -20.97 -14.49 13.09
C LYS A 282 -19.83 -14.36 14.11
N GLN A 283 -18.91 -15.33 14.14
CA GLN A 283 -17.80 -15.45 15.06
C GLN A 283 -16.56 -14.65 14.64
N VAL A 284 -16.46 -14.27 13.36
CA VAL A 284 -15.31 -13.53 12.84
C VAL A 284 -15.28 -12.14 13.45
N ARG A 285 -14.11 -11.75 13.94
CA ARG A 285 -13.78 -10.48 14.58
C ARG A 285 -12.86 -9.62 13.71
N ASP A 286 -11.96 -10.25 12.96
CA ASP A 286 -11.03 -9.58 12.06
C ASP A 286 -11.25 -10.09 10.63
N LEU A 287 -11.63 -9.16 9.73
CA LEU A 287 -11.88 -9.42 8.32
C LEU A 287 -11.05 -8.48 7.47
N ASN A 288 -10.18 -9.06 6.64
CA ASN A 288 -9.34 -8.33 5.71
C ASN A 288 -9.75 -8.59 4.26
N PHE A 289 -10.13 -7.51 3.57
CA PHE A 289 -10.40 -7.44 2.13
C PHE A 289 -9.51 -6.38 1.45
N TYR A 290 -8.31 -6.17 1.98
CA TYR A 290 -7.32 -5.28 1.40
C TYR A 290 -7.10 -5.58 -0.09
N LYS A 291 -7.10 -4.61 -0.99
CA LYS A 291 -6.77 -4.81 -2.42
C LYS A 291 -7.51 -6.00 -3.06
N SER A 292 -8.84 -6.03 -2.93
CA SER A 292 -9.66 -7.20 -3.29
C SER A 292 -10.63 -6.97 -4.46
N ASP A 293 -10.44 -5.88 -5.22
CA ASP A 293 -11.29 -5.50 -6.35
C ASP A 293 -12.80 -5.39 -6.05
N ILE A 294 -13.16 -5.06 -4.81
CA ILE A 294 -14.56 -4.95 -4.40
C ILE A 294 -15.14 -3.62 -4.91
N ALA A 295 -16.06 -3.69 -5.87
CA ALA A 295 -16.84 -2.54 -6.33
C ALA A 295 -18.07 -2.25 -5.45
N LEU A 296 -18.69 -3.31 -4.91
CA LEU A 296 -19.87 -3.21 -4.05
C LEU A 296 -19.78 -4.18 -2.89
N LEU A 297 -19.84 -3.67 -1.66
CA LEU A 297 -19.94 -4.52 -0.47
C LEU A 297 -21.41 -4.94 -0.25
N PRO A 298 -21.75 -6.25 -0.25
CA PRO A 298 -23.14 -6.69 -0.12
C PRO A 298 -23.74 -6.40 1.26
N LYS A 299 -25.07 -6.18 1.29
CA LYS A 299 -25.82 -5.96 2.54
C LYS A 299 -25.71 -7.14 3.54
N GLY A 300 -25.30 -8.30 3.07
CA GLY A 300 -25.02 -9.50 3.87
C GLY A 300 -23.96 -9.33 4.94
N ILE A 301 -23.06 -8.34 4.81
CA ILE A 301 -22.01 -8.03 5.81
C ILE A 301 -22.59 -7.88 7.23
N LYS A 302 -23.84 -7.40 7.35
CA LYS A 302 -24.57 -7.25 8.63
C LYS A 302 -24.69 -8.53 9.47
N LYS A 303 -24.41 -9.70 8.90
CA LYS A 303 -24.42 -11.01 9.57
C LYS A 303 -23.19 -11.24 10.46
N MET A 304 -22.09 -10.52 10.23
CA MET A 304 -20.84 -10.63 10.99
C MET A 304 -20.93 -9.81 12.29
N LYS A 305 -21.84 -10.19 13.18
CA LYS A 305 -22.21 -9.41 14.37
C LYS A 305 -21.09 -9.17 15.39
N ASN A 306 -20.04 -10.00 15.37
CA ASN A 306 -18.89 -9.84 16.24
C ASN A 306 -17.69 -9.18 15.56
N LEU A 307 -17.85 -8.62 14.35
CA LEU A 307 -16.74 -7.97 13.66
C LEU A 307 -16.27 -6.73 14.44
N GLU A 308 -14.97 -6.69 14.69
CA GLU A 308 -14.24 -5.68 15.46
C GLU A 308 -13.26 -4.90 14.56
N VAL A 309 -12.66 -5.56 13.58
CA VAL A 309 -11.74 -4.96 12.59
C VAL A 309 -12.24 -5.29 11.18
N LEU A 310 -12.40 -4.26 10.36
CA LEU A 310 -12.77 -4.38 8.95
C LEU A 310 -11.81 -3.56 8.10
N ASP A 311 -11.04 -4.26 7.28
CA ASP A 311 -10.13 -3.67 6.31
C ASP A 311 -10.70 -3.82 4.89
N LEU A 312 -11.00 -2.68 4.26
CA LEU A 312 -11.49 -2.51 2.88
C LEU A 312 -10.56 -1.59 2.08
N TYR A 313 -9.32 -1.42 2.51
CA TYR A 313 -8.34 -0.52 1.88
C TYR A 313 -8.01 -0.97 0.44
N TYR A 314 -7.72 -0.04 -0.47
CA TYR A 314 -7.48 -0.29 -1.92
C TYR A 314 -8.58 -1.09 -2.62
N ASN A 315 -9.84 -0.67 -2.52
CA ASN A 315 -10.92 -1.28 -3.29
C ASN A 315 -11.52 -0.26 -4.28
N LYS A 316 -12.65 -0.61 -4.89
CA LYS A 316 -13.35 0.21 -5.89
C LYS A 316 -14.71 0.68 -5.37
N LEU A 317 -14.85 0.82 -4.04
CA LEU A 317 -16.13 1.15 -3.41
C LEU A 317 -16.50 2.60 -3.70
N GLU A 318 -17.66 2.84 -4.31
CA GLU A 318 -18.25 4.18 -4.41
C GLU A 318 -19.15 4.53 -3.22
N THR A 319 -19.70 3.52 -2.56
CA THR A 319 -20.57 3.65 -1.39
C THR A 319 -20.36 2.49 -0.43
N LEU A 320 -20.70 2.71 0.84
CA LEU A 320 -20.85 1.65 1.82
C LEU A 320 -22.33 1.26 1.97
N PRO A 321 -22.69 -0.02 2.05
CA PRO A 321 -24.07 -0.42 2.27
C PRO A 321 -24.53 0.09 3.63
N GLY A 322 -25.71 0.72 3.73
CA GLY A 322 -26.23 1.21 5.02
C GLY A 322 -26.32 0.13 6.11
N SER A 323 -26.34 -1.15 5.73
CA SER A 323 -26.29 -2.29 6.64
C SER A 323 -24.96 -2.48 7.38
N ILE A 324 -23.87 -1.83 6.95
CA ILE A 324 -22.57 -1.82 7.64
C ILE A 324 -22.71 -1.27 9.07
N THR A 325 -23.66 -0.35 9.27
CA THR A 325 -24.02 0.25 10.57
C THR A 325 -24.56 -0.75 11.60
N ASN A 326 -24.82 -2.00 11.20
CA ASN A 326 -25.21 -3.08 12.09
C ASN A 326 -24.03 -3.82 12.74
N LEU A 327 -22.78 -3.45 12.42
CA LEU A 327 -21.56 -4.02 12.99
C LEU A 327 -21.22 -3.33 14.31
N LYS A 328 -22.05 -3.54 15.33
CA LYS A 328 -22.02 -2.81 16.61
C LYS A 328 -20.76 -3.02 17.46
N LYS A 329 -19.93 -3.99 17.11
CA LYS A 329 -18.65 -4.26 17.79
C LYS A 329 -17.45 -3.69 17.05
N LEU A 330 -17.66 -3.02 15.92
CA LEU A 330 -16.56 -2.51 15.12
C LEU A 330 -15.79 -1.43 15.90
N THR A 331 -14.48 -1.60 15.96
CA THR A 331 -13.52 -0.73 16.65
C THR A 331 -12.56 -0.07 15.66
N HIS A 332 -12.22 -0.76 14.57
CA HIS A 332 -11.33 -0.25 13.53
C HIS A 332 -11.99 -0.47 12.16
N MET A 333 -12.04 0.60 11.37
CA MET A 333 -12.53 0.55 10.00
C MET A 333 -11.52 1.25 9.07
N ALA A 334 -11.04 0.52 8.08
CA ALA A 334 -10.16 1.02 7.04
C ALA A 334 -10.92 0.98 5.71
N ILE A 335 -11.18 2.16 5.12
CA ILE A 335 -11.87 2.32 3.83
C ILE A 335 -11.10 3.23 2.87
N SER A 336 -9.83 3.52 3.17
CA SER A 336 -9.01 4.40 2.35
C SER A 336 -8.71 3.83 0.96
N TYR A 337 -8.29 4.69 0.04
CA TYR A 337 -8.05 4.34 -1.37
C TYR A 337 -9.24 3.60 -1.99
N ASN A 338 -10.37 4.28 -1.93
CA ASN A 338 -11.61 3.88 -2.60
C ASN A 338 -12.16 5.10 -3.36
N GLN A 339 -13.43 5.05 -3.76
CA GLN A 339 -14.10 6.13 -4.49
C GLN A 339 -15.34 6.62 -3.71
N ILE A 340 -15.31 6.50 -2.38
CA ILE A 340 -16.47 6.71 -1.52
C ILE A 340 -16.85 8.19 -1.52
N LYS A 341 -18.08 8.48 -1.94
CA LYS A 341 -18.61 9.86 -2.03
C LYS A 341 -19.23 10.35 -0.73
N ALA A 342 -19.73 9.44 0.10
CA ALA A 342 -20.33 9.75 1.40
C ALA A 342 -20.29 8.55 2.35
N LEU A 343 -20.16 8.84 3.64
CA LEU A 343 -20.39 7.86 4.70
C LEU A 343 -21.91 7.65 4.90
N PRO A 344 -22.36 6.46 5.34
CA PRO A 344 -23.77 6.20 5.65
C PRO A 344 -24.36 7.18 6.66
N GLU A 345 -25.59 7.67 6.45
CA GLU A 345 -26.27 8.62 7.37
C GLU A 345 -26.30 8.13 8.83
N ARG A 346 -26.47 6.82 9.01
CA ARG A 346 -26.52 6.16 10.32
C ARG A 346 -25.15 5.63 10.79
N ILE A 347 -24.04 6.25 10.39
CA ILE A 347 -22.69 5.86 10.82
C ILE A 347 -22.53 5.91 12.35
N ASP A 348 -23.32 6.77 13.01
CA ASP A 348 -23.46 6.91 14.45
C ASP A 348 -23.70 5.60 15.20
N LYS A 349 -24.30 4.62 14.52
CA LYS A 349 -24.55 3.30 15.06
C LYS A 349 -23.27 2.50 15.32
N LEU A 350 -22.12 2.91 14.78
CA LEU A 350 -20.81 2.32 15.02
C LEU A 350 -20.10 3.00 16.20
N ASN A 351 -20.80 3.09 17.33
CA ASN A 351 -20.39 3.83 18.52
C ASN A 351 -19.16 3.28 19.27
N LYS A 352 -18.61 2.14 18.84
CA LYS A 352 -17.38 1.54 19.38
C LYS A 352 -16.13 1.79 18.53
N ILE A 353 -16.26 2.49 17.40
CA ILE A 353 -15.10 2.81 16.56
C ILE A 353 -14.15 3.74 17.31
N HIS A 354 -12.87 3.36 17.32
CA HIS A 354 -11.74 4.16 17.79
C HIS A 354 -10.93 4.71 16.63
N THR A 355 -10.86 3.99 15.52
CA THR A 355 -10.04 4.35 14.37
C THR A 355 -10.84 4.23 13.08
N LEU A 356 -10.89 5.32 12.32
CA LEU A 356 -11.47 5.38 10.98
C LEU A 356 -10.44 5.96 10.00
N TYR A 357 -9.92 5.10 9.12
CA TYR A 357 -9.11 5.53 7.99
C TYR A 357 -9.99 5.65 6.75
N ALA A 358 -10.14 6.87 6.23
CA ALA A 358 -11.00 7.18 5.08
C ALA A 358 -10.34 8.11 4.05
N HIS A 359 -9.02 8.24 4.09
CA HIS A 359 -8.27 9.05 3.13
C HIS A 359 -8.24 8.46 1.70
N HIS A 360 -7.84 9.26 0.72
CA HIS A 360 -7.92 8.92 -0.72
C HIS A 360 -9.30 8.38 -1.09
N ASN A 361 -10.32 9.21 -0.86
CA ASN A 361 -11.70 8.97 -1.27
C ASN A 361 -12.25 10.23 -1.96
N ARG A 362 -13.57 10.31 -2.11
CA ARG A 362 -14.29 11.43 -2.74
C ARG A 362 -15.25 12.09 -1.74
N LEU A 363 -14.94 12.04 -0.45
CA LEU A 363 -15.77 12.61 0.60
C LEU A 363 -15.70 14.14 0.52
N SER A 364 -16.85 14.81 0.53
CA SER A 364 -16.94 16.27 0.60
C SER A 364 -17.70 16.77 1.83
N LYS A 365 -18.33 15.85 2.58
CA LYS A 365 -19.07 16.15 3.81
C LYS A 365 -19.09 14.94 4.74
N LEU A 366 -19.30 15.19 6.03
CA LEU A 366 -19.61 14.15 7.01
C LEU A 366 -21.13 14.14 7.30
N PRO A 367 -21.73 12.98 7.61
CA PRO A 367 -23.12 12.94 8.04
C PRO A 367 -23.25 13.50 9.47
N SER A 368 -24.30 14.28 9.75
CA SER A 368 -24.53 14.91 11.07
C SER A 368 -24.51 13.92 12.24
N GLY A 369 -24.90 12.66 12.01
CA GLY A 369 -24.87 11.60 13.01
C GLY A 369 -23.47 11.22 13.49
N ILE A 370 -22.41 11.53 12.73
CA ILE A 370 -21.03 11.16 13.10
C ILE A 370 -20.63 11.74 14.47
N THR A 371 -21.22 12.87 14.86
CA THR A 371 -21.10 13.53 16.17
C THR A 371 -21.40 12.60 17.36
N ARG A 372 -22.11 11.48 17.17
CA ARG A 372 -22.39 10.51 18.25
C ARG A 372 -21.30 9.45 18.43
N MET A 373 -20.27 9.40 17.57
CA MET A 373 -19.17 8.44 17.66
C MET A 373 -18.10 8.88 18.68
N GLN A 374 -18.51 9.02 19.94
CA GLN A 374 -17.72 9.60 21.04
C GLN A 374 -16.52 8.76 21.51
N ASN A 375 -16.24 7.62 20.87
CA ASN A 375 -15.06 6.80 21.13
C ASN A 375 -13.96 6.95 20.05
N LEU A 376 -14.21 7.75 19.02
CA LEU A 376 -13.26 7.96 17.92
C LEU A 376 -12.03 8.72 18.44
N LYS A 377 -10.85 8.16 18.18
CA LYS A 377 -9.54 8.67 18.59
C LYS A 377 -8.69 9.07 17.39
N ILE A 378 -8.74 8.30 16.32
CA ILE A 378 -7.97 8.52 15.09
C ILE A 378 -8.96 8.63 13.94
N LEU A 379 -8.93 9.77 13.25
CA LEU A 379 -9.72 10.03 12.06
C LEU A 379 -8.83 10.56 10.95
N ASP A 380 -8.73 9.79 9.88
CA ASP A 380 -7.96 10.18 8.71
C ASP A 380 -8.89 10.44 7.52
N LEU A 381 -8.96 11.70 7.13
CA LEU A 381 -9.75 12.24 6.03
C LEU A 381 -8.86 12.88 4.96
N GLY A 382 -7.55 12.59 4.96
CA GLY A 382 -6.63 13.14 3.96
C GLY A 382 -7.03 12.80 2.52
N PHE A 383 -6.57 13.56 1.53
CA PHE A 383 -6.84 13.29 0.11
C PHE A 383 -8.33 13.04 -0.20
N ASN A 384 -9.18 13.96 0.23
CA ASN A 384 -10.61 13.99 -0.06
C ASN A 384 -10.99 15.32 -0.72
N TRP A 385 -12.28 15.62 -0.83
CA TRP A 385 -12.82 16.78 -1.55
C TRP A 385 -13.53 17.76 -0.61
N PHE A 386 -13.09 17.87 0.64
CA PHE A 386 -13.64 18.86 1.57
C PHE A 386 -13.21 20.28 1.15
N THR A 387 -14.19 21.14 0.91
CA THR A 387 -13.99 22.59 0.67
C THR A 387 -14.17 23.40 1.94
N ASP A 388 -15.09 22.96 2.80
CA ASP A 388 -15.45 23.60 4.05
C ASP A 388 -15.16 22.66 5.20
N PHE A 389 -14.75 23.23 6.34
CA PHE A 389 -14.50 22.45 7.53
C PHE A 389 -15.77 21.74 8.01
N PRO A 390 -15.76 20.41 8.20
CA PRO A 390 -16.91 19.71 8.73
C PRO A 390 -17.07 20.01 10.23
N GLN A 391 -18.03 20.88 10.56
CA GLN A 391 -18.30 21.33 11.93
C GLN A 391 -18.57 20.16 12.90
N GLU A 392 -19.04 19.01 12.41
CA GLU A 392 -19.21 17.80 13.21
C GLU A 392 -17.94 17.34 13.94
N LEU A 393 -16.75 17.68 13.43
CA LEU A 393 -15.48 17.30 14.04
C LEU A 393 -15.28 17.93 15.43
N THR A 394 -15.86 19.11 15.69
CA THR A 394 -15.72 19.79 17.00
C THR A 394 -16.48 19.06 18.12
N ALA A 395 -17.41 18.17 17.77
CA ALA A 395 -18.19 17.39 18.73
C ALA A 395 -17.43 16.17 19.29
N PHE A 396 -16.27 15.79 18.73
CA PHE A 396 -15.52 14.63 19.22
C PHE A 396 -14.71 14.95 20.47
N VAL A 397 -15.11 14.37 21.60
CA VAL A 397 -14.44 14.62 22.88
C VAL A 397 -13.18 13.79 23.12
N LYS A 398 -12.94 12.74 22.31
CA LYS A 398 -11.79 11.82 22.44
C LYS A 398 -10.87 11.78 21.21
N LEU A 399 -11.07 12.69 20.25
CA LEU A 399 -10.27 12.70 19.02
C LEU A 399 -8.85 13.21 19.33
N GLN A 400 -7.86 12.35 19.09
CA GLN A 400 -6.44 12.58 19.37
C GLN A 400 -5.65 12.84 18.09
N GLU A 401 -5.98 12.17 16.99
CA GLU A 401 -5.29 12.33 15.72
C GLU A 401 -6.29 12.62 14.60
N LEU A 402 -6.05 13.73 13.89
CA LEU A 402 -6.86 14.18 12.77
C LEU A 402 -5.97 14.49 11.57
N ASP A 403 -6.21 13.80 10.47
CA ASP A 403 -5.59 14.12 9.19
C ASP A 403 -6.63 14.72 8.24
N LEU A 404 -6.35 15.94 7.79
CA LEU A 404 -7.11 16.73 6.83
C LEU A 404 -6.25 17.15 5.63
N SER A 405 -5.06 16.55 5.47
CA SER A 405 -4.11 16.87 4.41
C SER A 405 -4.71 16.68 3.03
N SER A 406 -4.26 17.46 2.05
CA SER A 406 -4.65 17.33 0.64
C SER A 406 -6.16 17.32 0.42
N ASN A 407 -6.85 18.23 1.11
CA ASN A 407 -8.24 18.62 0.82
C ASN A 407 -8.24 19.96 0.06
N ASN A 408 -9.38 20.65 0.02
CA ASN A 408 -9.56 21.87 -0.75
C ASN A 408 -9.96 23.07 0.12
N PHE A 409 -9.42 23.17 1.34
CA PHE A 409 -9.69 24.30 2.24
C PHE A 409 -9.01 25.59 1.73
N PRO A 410 -9.78 26.64 1.37
CA PRO A 410 -9.21 27.90 0.87
C PRO A 410 -8.51 28.72 1.96
N ASP A 411 -9.00 28.64 3.20
CA ASP A 411 -8.45 29.33 4.38
C ASP A 411 -8.28 28.36 5.56
N PHE A 412 -7.54 28.80 6.57
CA PHE A 412 -7.38 28.03 7.82
C PHE A 412 -8.75 27.89 8.52
N PRO A 413 -9.18 26.67 8.89
CA PRO A 413 -10.47 26.49 9.54
C PRO A 413 -10.37 26.71 11.06
N GLU A 414 -10.84 27.88 11.52
CA GLU A 414 -10.76 28.29 12.93
C GLU A 414 -11.45 27.31 13.90
N GLN A 415 -12.44 26.55 13.42
CA GLN A 415 -13.14 25.53 14.19
C GLN A 415 -12.20 24.40 14.69
N LEU A 416 -11.02 24.20 14.07
CA LEU A 416 -9.99 23.30 14.61
C LEU A 416 -9.56 23.68 16.03
N LEU A 417 -9.62 24.96 16.37
CA LEU A 417 -9.27 25.48 17.69
C LEU A 417 -10.24 25.00 18.78
N GLU A 418 -11.43 24.52 18.41
CA GLU A 418 -12.45 24.02 19.35
C GLU A 418 -12.26 22.55 19.75
N ILE A 419 -11.42 21.80 19.01
CA ILE A 419 -11.18 20.38 19.28
C ILE A 419 -10.33 20.24 20.55
N LYS A 420 -10.86 19.52 21.55
CA LYS A 420 -10.34 19.56 22.93
C LYS A 420 -9.16 18.63 23.21
N GLN A 421 -9.14 17.43 22.63
CA GLN A 421 -8.18 16.37 22.96
C GLN A 421 -7.21 16.06 21.83
N LEU A 422 -7.09 16.96 20.85
CA LEU A 422 -6.23 16.73 19.71
C LEU A 422 -4.76 16.75 20.15
N GLU A 423 -3.99 15.79 19.68
CA GLU A 423 -2.55 15.64 19.94
C GLU A 423 -1.77 15.84 18.64
N LYS A 424 -2.31 15.35 17.52
CA LYS A 424 -1.70 15.42 16.19
C LYS A 424 -2.68 15.91 15.14
N LEU A 425 -2.23 16.86 14.32
CA LEU A 425 -3.02 17.49 13.28
C LEU A 425 -2.22 17.61 11.99
N TYR A 426 -2.74 17.03 10.91
CA TYR A 426 -2.13 17.08 9.58
C TYR A 426 -2.98 17.93 8.64
N LEU A 427 -2.36 18.93 8.00
CA LEU A 427 -3.00 19.96 7.18
C LEU A 427 -2.31 20.17 5.82
N ARG A 428 -1.18 19.48 5.58
CA ARG A 428 -0.34 19.65 4.38
C ARG A 428 -1.13 19.58 3.09
N GLY A 429 -0.72 20.34 2.07
CA GLY A 429 -1.30 20.24 0.73
C GLY A 429 -2.73 20.76 0.60
N ASN A 430 -3.22 21.54 1.56
CA ASN A 430 -4.44 22.35 1.40
C ASN A 430 -4.11 23.71 0.76
N PRO A 431 -5.04 24.33 0.00
CA PRO A 431 -4.81 25.63 -0.64
C PRO A 431 -4.35 26.76 0.28
N PHE A 432 -4.76 26.76 1.56
CA PHE A 432 -4.31 27.76 2.53
C PHE A 432 -2.86 27.58 3.00
N VAL A 433 -2.26 26.40 2.78
CA VAL A 433 -0.88 26.06 3.11
C VAL A 433 0.03 26.41 1.91
N LYS A 434 0.26 27.70 1.72
CA LYS A 434 1.21 28.26 0.74
C LYS A 434 2.36 28.97 1.47
N ASP A 435 3.30 29.54 0.71
CA ASP A 435 4.56 30.11 1.23
C ASP A 435 4.38 31.13 2.37
N ASP A 436 3.25 31.83 2.46
CA ASP A 436 2.95 32.82 3.50
C ASP A 436 2.06 32.31 4.64
N ALA A 437 1.67 31.03 4.64
CA ALA A 437 0.71 30.46 5.59
C ALA A 437 1.16 30.59 7.04
N GLU A 438 2.45 30.42 7.33
CA GLU A 438 3.00 30.60 8.68
C GLU A 438 2.81 32.03 9.19
N LYS A 439 3.00 33.02 8.31
CA LYS A 439 2.82 34.43 8.66
C LYS A 439 1.34 34.76 8.79
N LYS A 440 0.54 34.37 7.78
CA LYS A 440 -0.91 34.64 7.69
C LYS A 440 -1.68 34.04 8.87
N TYR A 441 -1.34 32.81 9.27
CA TYR A 441 -2.06 32.06 10.31
C TYR A 441 -1.22 31.85 11.59
N SER A 442 -0.19 32.68 11.80
CA SER A 442 0.70 32.62 12.97
C SER A 442 -0.05 32.58 14.30
N ARG A 443 -1.14 33.34 14.43
CA ARG A 443 -2.00 33.35 15.63
C ARG A 443 -2.68 32.01 15.85
N GLN A 444 -3.32 31.46 14.82
CA GLN A 444 -4.05 30.19 14.91
C GLN A 444 -3.08 29.02 15.16
N LEU A 445 -1.97 28.97 14.42
CA LEU A 445 -0.93 27.96 14.60
C LEU A 445 -0.28 28.06 16.00
N GLY A 446 -0.05 29.28 16.49
CA GLY A 446 0.43 29.52 17.85
C GLY A 446 -0.53 29.02 18.93
N GLN A 447 -1.85 29.21 18.75
CA GLN A 447 -2.86 28.66 19.66
C GLN A 447 -2.86 27.13 19.67
N LEU A 448 -2.77 26.48 18.52
CA LEU A 448 -2.66 25.02 18.45
C LEU A 448 -1.40 24.51 19.16
N LYS A 449 -0.25 25.13 18.90
CA LYS A 449 1.02 24.80 19.58
C LYS A 449 0.95 25.02 21.10
N SER A 450 0.27 26.06 21.57
CA SER A 450 0.07 26.32 23.01
C SER A 450 -0.74 25.24 23.73
N LYS A 451 -1.52 24.45 22.97
CA LYS A 451 -2.25 23.28 23.46
C LYS A 451 -1.44 21.98 23.37
N ASN A 452 -0.14 22.06 23.08
CA ASN A 452 0.76 20.92 22.82
C ASN A 452 0.30 20.03 21.64
N ILE A 453 -0.31 20.63 20.61
CA ILE A 453 -0.71 19.91 19.40
C ILE A 453 0.48 19.90 18.42
N GLU A 454 0.91 18.71 18.00
CA GLU A 454 1.85 18.55 16.89
C GLU A 454 1.13 18.83 15.57
N VAL A 455 1.46 19.95 14.93
CA VAL A 455 0.83 20.36 13.66
C VAL A 455 1.79 20.15 12.50
N PHE A 456 1.34 19.38 11.51
CA PHE A 456 2.04 19.12 10.26
C PHE A 456 1.32 19.87 9.14
N TYR A 457 1.83 21.04 8.78
CA TYR A 457 1.32 21.85 7.68
C TYR A 457 2.42 22.08 6.65
#